data_AF-A0A699YCU3-F1
#
_entry.id   AF-A0A699YCU3-F1
#
_cell.length_a   1.000
_cell.length_b   1.000
_cell.length_c   1.000
_cell.angle_alpha   90.00
_cell.angle_beta   90.00
_cell.angle_gamma   90.00
#
_symmetry.space_group_name_H-M   'P 1'
#
loop_
_entity.id
_entity.type
_entity.pdbx_description
1 polymer ?
#
loop_
_entity_poly.entity_id
_entity_poly.type
_entity_poly.pdbx_seq_one_letter_code
_entity_poly.pdbx_strand_id
1 'polypeptide(L)'
;MMGSMTPEMMAQAQSMAAGMSAADMQRAQEQMKNMSADDLQRATTQATAQLSAQQQYVLTALVLLLVAVVVAVVAVVMLLVVAVIVTTVMTVWLLVGPACQQASQQLKAEGNALHSAGKFKEAVEKYERAKSNVAGHSNTTSQELRTACTLNLSSCYLNLKDWAKCIAQCNEVLQASSSAQQG
;
A
#
# COMPACT_ATOMS: atom_id res chain seq x y z
N MET A 1 47.70 28.42 -28.06
CA MET A 1 47.11 27.73 -26.89
C MET A 1 46.22 28.72 -26.12
N MET A 2 45.05 29.10 -26.65
CA MET A 2 44.19 30.15 -26.05
C MET A 2 42.71 29.87 -26.39
N GLY A 3 42.21 28.67 -26.06
CA GLY A 3 40.91 28.18 -26.55
C GLY A 3 39.85 27.86 -25.49
N SER A 4 40.09 28.11 -24.20
CA SER A 4 39.22 27.57 -23.14
C SER A 4 38.96 28.49 -21.94
N MET A 5 39.12 29.81 -22.08
CA MET A 5 38.61 30.74 -21.06
C MET A 5 37.17 31.13 -21.41
N THR A 6 36.21 30.68 -20.60
CA THR A 6 34.82 31.09 -20.74
C THR A 6 34.63 32.56 -20.33
N PRO A 7 33.66 33.29 -20.89
CA PRO A 7 33.39 34.69 -20.54
C PRO A 7 33.13 34.90 -19.04
N GLU A 8 32.49 33.94 -18.38
CA GLU A 8 32.26 33.96 -16.92
C GLU A 8 33.55 33.85 -16.11
N MET A 9 34.48 32.99 -16.55
CA MET A 9 35.77 32.82 -15.89
C MET A 9 36.63 34.09 -16.00
N MET A 10 36.51 34.85 -17.09
CA MET A 10 37.16 36.15 -17.25
C MET A 10 36.50 37.24 -16.36
N ALA A 11 35.18 37.22 -16.24
CA ALA A 11 34.46 38.13 -15.33
C ALA A 11 34.80 37.87 -13.86
N GLN A 12 34.94 36.60 -13.47
CA GLN A 12 35.38 36.21 -12.13
C GLN A 12 36.85 36.58 -11.87
N ALA A 13 37.72 36.44 -12.87
CA ALA A 13 39.10 36.90 -12.76
C ALA A 13 39.19 38.43 -12.62
N GLN A 14 38.37 39.18 -13.36
CA GLN A 14 38.27 40.63 -13.23
C GLN A 14 37.71 41.08 -11.88
N SER A 15 36.75 40.34 -11.32
CA SER A 15 36.19 40.68 -9.99
C SER A 15 37.19 40.42 -8.86
N MET A 16 38.00 39.36 -8.96
CA MET A 16 39.12 39.14 -8.04
C MET A 16 40.22 40.20 -8.20
N ALA A 17 40.55 40.58 -9.44
CA ALA A 17 41.53 41.62 -9.73
C ALA A 17 41.07 43.01 -9.26
N ALA A 18 39.77 43.30 -9.30
CA ALA A 18 39.18 44.55 -8.85
C ALA A 18 39.32 44.77 -7.32
N GLY A 19 39.52 43.70 -6.54
CA GLY A 19 39.76 43.78 -5.09
C GLY A 19 41.24 43.87 -4.69
N MET A 20 42.19 43.77 -5.62
CA MET A 20 43.63 43.80 -5.34
C MET A 20 44.25 45.18 -5.60
N SER A 21 45.17 45.59 -4.73
CA SER A 21 45.92 46.84 -4.89
C SER A 21 46.91 46.75 -6.07
N ALA A 22 47.25 47.89 -6.69
CA ALA A 22 48.22 47.95 -7.78
C ALA A 22 49.61 47.38 -7.39
N ALA A 23 50.01 47.52 -6.12
CA ALA A 23 51.25 46.94 -5.60
C ALA A 23 51.18 45.41 -5.49
N ASP A 24 50.01 44.87 -5.16
CA ASP A 24 49.79 43.42 -5.07
C ASP A 24 49.67 42.80 -6.46
N MET A 25 49.15 43.56 -7.43
CA MET A 25 49.11 43.15 -8.83
C MET A 25 50.52 43.09 -9.45
N GLN A 26 51.41 44.02 -9.10
CA GLN A 26 52.81 43.97 -9.51
C GLN A 26 53.55 42.77 -8.90
N ARG A 27 53.35 42.49 -7.60
CA ARG A 27 53.90 41.29 -6.96
C ARG A 27 53.36 40.00 -7.58
N ALA A 28 52.06 39.97 -7.90
CA ALA A 28 51.42 38.84 -8.56
C ALA A 28 51.96 38.64 -9.99
N GLN A 29 52.22 39.72 -10.73
CA GLN A 29 52.86 39.65 -12.05
C GLN A 29 54.32 39.19 -11.97
N GLU A 30 55.07 39.62 -10.96
CA GLU A 30 56.44 39.14 -10.71
C GLU A 30 56.47 37.66 -10.34
N GLN A 31 55.55 37.21 -9.50
CA GLN A 31 55.40 35.79 -9.16
C GLN A 31 54.96 34.96 -10.39
N MET A 32 54.04 35.47 -11.21
CA MET A 32 53.64 34.82 -12.46
C MET A 32 54.78 34.73 -13.47
N LYS A 33 55.70 35.70 -13.49
CA LYS A 33 56.89 35.65 -14.33
C LYS A 33 57.86 34.53 -13.94
N ASN A 34 57.81 34.07 -12.68
CA ASN A 34 58.68 33.04 -12.12
C ASN A 34 57.99 31.67 -11.95
N MET A 35 56.69 31.56 -12.23
CA MET A 35 55.97 30.28 -12.27
C MET A 35 56.03 29.70 -13.68
N SER A 36 56.50 28.46 -13.83
CA SER A 36 56.47 27.77 -15.12
C SER A 36 55.04 27.39 -15.51
N ALA A 37 54.81 27.16 -16.81
CA ALA A 37 53.53 26.64 -17.29
C ALA A 37 53.16 25.31 -16.62
N ASP A 38 54.15 24.48 -16.28
CA ASP A 38 53.95 23.21 -15.56
C ASP A 38 53.50 23.42 -14.11
N ASP A 39 54.00 24.44 -13.42
CA ASP A 39 53.61 24.75 -12.04
C ASP A 39 52.19 25.32 -11.99
N LEU A 40 51.83 26.16 -12.96
CA LEU A 40 50.46 26.65 -13.10
C LEU A 40 49.50 25.50 -13.44
N GLN A 41 49.90 24.57 -14.31
CA GLN A 41 49.10 23.39 -14.65
C GLN A 41 48.90 22.47 -13.45
N ARG A 42 49.92 22.28 -12.61
CA ARG A 42 49.79 21.52 -11.34
C ARG A 42 48.91 22.24 -10.33
N ALA A 43 49.09 23.55 -10.16
CA ALA A 43 48.29 24.35 -9.24
C ALA A 43 46.80 24.36 -9.65
N THR A 44 46.53 24.52 -10.95
CA THR A 44 45.16 24.44 -11.48
C THR A 44 44.59 23.04 -11.36
N THR A 45 45.36 21.98 -11.61
CA THR A 45 44.91 20.59 -11.45
C THR A 45 44.60 20.25 -9.98
N GLN A 46 45.39 20.75 -9.03
CA GLN A 46 45.14 20.57 -7.60
C GLN A 46 43.91 21.35 -7.13
N ALA A 47 43.75 22.59 -7.60
CA ALA A 47 42.59 23.41 -7.28
C ALA A 47 41.28 22.83 -7.87
N THR A 48 41.31 22.35 -9.12
CA THR A 48 40.13 21.72 -9.74
C THR A 48 39.79 20.39 -9.08
N ALA A 49 40.77 19.58 -8.67
CA ALA A 49 40.52 18.33 -7.94
C ALA A 49 39.85 18.57 -6.57
N GLN A 50 40.25 19.61 -5.84
CA GLN A 50 39.60 19.98 -4.58
C GLN A 50 38.15 20.43 -4.79
N LEU A 51 37.91 21.29 -5.78
CA LEU A 51 36.56 21.79 -6.10
C LEU A 51 35.63 20.65 -6.55
N SER A 52 36.11 19.73 -7.39
CA SER A 52 35.30 18.61 -7.86
C SER A 52 34.95 17.63 -6.74
N ALA A 53 35.88 17.37 -5.81
CA ALA A 53 35.63 16.50 -4.66
C ALA A 53 34.60 17.12 -3.70
N GLN A 54 34.70 18.43 -3.45
CA GLN A 54 33.72 19.16 -2.64
C GLN A 54 32.34 19.16 -3.31
N GLN A 55 32.28 19.43 -4.61
CA GLN A 55 31.03 19.45 -5.38
C GLN A 55 30.37 18.06 -5.43
N GLN A 56 31.16 17.00 -5.61
CA GLN A 56 30.71 15.61 -5.56
C GLN A 56 30.09 15.27 -4.20
N TYR A 57 30.73 15.67 -3.10
CA TYR A 57 30.22 15.42 -1.75
C TYR A 57 28.88 16.13 -1.48
N VAL A 58 28.75 17.38 -1.91
CA VAL A 58 27.49 18.14 -1.76
C VAL A 58 26.37 17.50 -2.58
N LEU A 59 26.65 17.10 -3.83
CA LEU A 59 25.66 16.44 -4.68
C LEU A 59 25.23 15.08 -4.12
N THR A 60 26.15 14.25 -3.64
CA THR A 60 25.80 12.96 -3.03
C THR A 60 25.02 13.13 -1.73
N ALA A 61 25.37 14.11 -0.90
CA ALA A 61 24.61 14.44 0.31
C ALA A 61 23.18 14.90 -0.02
N LEU A 62 23.00 15.76 -1.04
CA LEU A 62 21.69 16.21 -1.50
C LEU A 62 20.84 15.06 -2.06
N VAL A 63 21.45 14.16 -2.84
CA VAL A 63 20.76 12.97 -3.39
C VAL A 63 20.34 12.03 -2.25
N LEU A 64 21.21 11.77 -1.27
CA LEU A 64 20.87 10.94 -0.11
C LEU A 64 19.72 11.55 0.71
N LEU A 65 19.72 12.87 0.89
CA LEU A 65 18.67 13.57 1.60
C LEU A 65 17.33 13.51 0.84
N LEU A 66 17.37 13.68 -0.48
CA LEU A 66 16.18 13.54 -1.34
C LEU A 66 15.63 12.11 -1.29
N VAL A 67 16.48 11.09 -1.39
CA VAL A 67 16.07 9.67 -1.28
C VAL A 67 15.45 9.40 0.10
N ALA A 68 16.05 9.90 1.17
CA ALA A 68 15.50 9.74 2.52
C ALA A 68 14.11 10.36 2.66
N VAL A 69 13.89 11.56 2.09
CA VAL A 69 12.57 12.23 2.08
C VAL A 69 11.57 11.40 1.27
N VAL A 70 11.93 10.92 0.08
CA VAL A 70 11.05 10.09 -0.75
C VAL A 70 10.66 8.81 -0.02
N VAL A 71 11.62 8.12 0.60
CA VAL A 71 11.36 6.90 1.38
C VAL A 71 10.43 7.19 2.55
N ALA A 72 10.63 8.29 3.27
CA ALA A 72 9.75 8.69 4.38
C ALA A 72 8.33 8.98 3.90
N VAL A 73 8.17 9.72 2.79
CA VAL A 73 6.85 10.01 2.20
C VAL A 73 6.15 8.73 1.77
N VAL A 74 6.84 7.83 1.08
CA VAL A 74 6.27 6.54 0.66
C VAL A 74 5.86 5.73 1.88
N ALA A 75 6.68 5.66 2.93
CA ALA A 75 6.34 4.95 4.16
C ALA A 75 5.08 5.54 4.82
N VAL A 76 4.97 6.87 4.91
CA VAL A 76 3.78 7.55 5.46
C VAL A 76 2.53 7.25 4.61
N VAL A 77 2.64 7.34 3.29
CA VAL A 77 1.52 7.03 2.38
C VAL A 77 1.07 5.58 2.56
N MET A 78 2.01 4.63 2.62
CA MET A 78 1.69 3.22 2.82
C MET A 78 1.01 2.98 4.18
N LEU A 79 1.48 3.63 5.24
CA LEU A 79 0.84 3.55 6.56
C LEU A 79 -0.59 4.11 6.55
N LEU A 80 -0.82 5.26 5.89
CA LEU A 80 -2.16 5.84 5.74
C LEU A 80 -3.09 4.91 4.96
N VAL A 81 -2.62 4.31 3.86
CA VAL A 81 -3.39 3.34 3.07
C VAL A 81 -3.78 2.13 3.91
N VAL A 82 -2.83 1.55 4.65
CA VAL A 82 -3.12 0.41 5.54
C VAL A 82 -4.12 0.80 6.63
N ALA A 83 -3.97 1.98 7.25
CA ALA A 83 -4.91 2.46 8.25
C ALA A 83 -6.34 2.63 7.68
N VAL A 84 -6.47 3.16 6.46
CA VAL A 84 -7.78 3.29 5.78
C VAL A 84 -8.37 1.91 5.48
N ILE A 85 -7.59 0.97 4.96
CA ILE A 85 -8.08 -0.39 4.66
C ILE A 85 -8.55 -1.08 5.95
N VAL A 86 -7.75 -1.03 7.00
CA VAL A 86 -8.10 -1.67 8.28
C VAL A 86 -9.34 -1.03 8.88
N THR A 87 -9.43 0.31 8.92
CA THR A 87 -10.61 1.01 9.46
C THR A 87 -11.86 0.74 8.63
N THR A 88 -11.80 0.82 7.31
CA THR A 88 -12.96 0.57 6.43
C THR A 88 -13.43 -0.89 6.49
N VAL A 89 -12.52 -1.86 6.45
CA VAL A 89 -12.89 -3.28 6.56
C VAL A 89 -13.43 -3.58 7.96
N MET A 90 -12.72 -3.18 9.02
CA MET A 90 -13.15 -3.44 10.40
C MET A 90 -14.49 -2.77 10.73
N THR A 91 -14.75 -1.56 10.21
CA THR A 91 -16.05 -0.88 10.41
C THR A 91 -17.20 -1.58 9.70
N VAL A 92 -17.00 -2.07 8.48
CA VAL A 92 -18.01 -2.90 7.78
C VAL A 92 -18.33 -4.17 8.58
N TRP A 93 -17.31 -4.86 9.08
CA TRP A 93 -17.51 -6.06 9.89
C TRP A 93 -18.21 -5.77 11.23
N LEU A 94 -17.82 -4.69 11.93
CA LEU A 94 -18.38 -4.37 13.25
C LEU A 94 -19.82 -3.83 13.18
N LEU A 95 -20.15 -3.03 12.17
CA LEU A 95 -21.46 -2.39 12.05
C LEU A 95 -22.49 -3.30 11.36
N VAL A 96 -22.09 -4.00 10.29
CA VAL A 96 -23.02 -4.78 9.45
C VAL A 96 -23.13 -6.23 9.90
N GLY A 97 -22.06 -6.80 10.49
CA GLY A 97 -22.02 -8.20 10.92
C GLY A 97 -23.15 -8.60 11.87
N PRO A 98 -23.29 -7.95 13.04
CA PRO A 98 -24.34 -8.29 14.01
C PRO A 98 -25.76 -8.09 13.46
N ALA A 99 -26.00 -7.02 12.71
CA ALA A 99 -27.31 -6.73 12.11
C ALA A 99 -27.71 -7.78 11.08
N CYS A 100 -26.76 -8.21 10.24
CA CYS A 100 -26.98 -9.24 9.25
C CYS A 100 -27.26 -10.61 9.89
N GLN A 101 -26.55 -10.95 10.97
CA GLN A 101 -26.81 -12.18 11.74
C GLN A 101 -28.20 -12.16 12.38
N GLN A 102 -28.58 -11.06 13.01
CA GLN A 102 -29.90 -10.91 13.62
C GLN A 102 -31.01 -11.03 12.58
N ALA A 103 -30.90 -10.34 11.44
CA ALA A 103 -31.86 -10.45 10.35
C ALA A 103 -31.96 -11.89 9.80
N SER A 104 -30.84 -12.60 9.74
CA SER A 104 -30.80 -14.00 9.29
C SER A 104 -31.42 -14.96 10.30
N GLN A 105 -31.26 -14.71 11.61
CA GLN A 105 -31.94 -15.46 12.66
C GLN A 105 -33.46 -15.26 12.62
N GLN A 106 -33.92 -14.03 12.34
CA GLN A 106 -35.34 -13.74 12.15
C GLN A 106 -35.90 -14.49 10.93
N LEU A 107 -35.22 -14.44 9.79
CA LEU A 107 -35.61 -15.20 8.60
C LEU A 107 -35.65 -16.70 8.86
N LYS A 108 -34.67 -17.26 9.60
CA LYS A 108 -34.71 -18.66 10.03
C LYS A 108 -35.94 -18.95 10.89
N ALA A 109 -36.28 -18.08 11.83
CA ALA A 109 -37.45 -18.25 12.69
C ALA A 109 -38.77 -18.20 11.89
N GLU A 110 -38.90 -17.29 10.93
CA GLU A 110 -40.03 -17.24 9.99
C GLU A 110 -40.10 -18.52 9.14
N GLY A 111 -38.97 -18.98 8.61
CA GLY A 111 -38.88 -20.25 7.88
C GLY A 111 -39.30 -21.44 8.73
N ASN A 112 -38.91 -21.48 10.01
CA ASN A 112 -39.31 -22.53 10.94
C ASN A 112 -40.82 -22.54 11.17
N ALA A 113 -41.44 -21.37 11.31
CA ALA A 113 -42.90 -21.25 11.45
C ALA A 113 -43.66 -21.67 10.18
N LEU A 114 -43.13 -21.36 9.00
CA LEU A 114 -43.70 -21.79 7.73
C LEU A 114 -43.53 -23.30 7.52
N HIS A 115 -42.37 -23.85 7.88
CA HIS A 115 -42.09 -25.28 7.81
C HIS A 115 -43.04 -26.08 8.70
N SER A 116 -43.23 -25.67 9.95
CA SER A 116 -44.17 -26.33 10.87
C SER A 116 -45.63 -26.22 10.42
N ALA A 117 -45.97 -25.18 9.66
CA ALA A 117 -47.28 -25.02 9.03
C ALA A 117 -47.44 -25.83 7.71
N GLY A 118 -46.43 -26.61 7.30
CA GLY A 118 -46.44 -27.38 6.05
C GLY A 118 -46.23 -26.54 4.78
N LYS A 119 -45.91 -25.26 4.92
CA LYS A 119 -45.70 -24.31 3.82
C LYS A 119 -44.26 -24.36 3.32
N PHE A 120 -43.84 -25.53 2.85
CA PHE A 120 -42.43 -25.79 2.54
C PHE A 120 -41.84 -24.89 1.44
N LYS A 121 -42.63 -24.47 0.45
CA LYS A 121 -42.15 -23.55 -0.61
C LYS A 121 -41.86 -22.15 -0.06
N GLU A 122 -42.72 -21.63 0.81
CA GLU A 122 -42.53 -20.33 1.46
C GLU A 122 -41.36 -20.40 2.46
N ALA A 123 -41.21 -21.52 3.17
CA ALA A 123 -40.09 -21.74 4.08
C ALA A 123 -38.73 -21.74 3.36
N VAL A 124 -38.65 -22.36 2.17
CA VAL A 124 -37.43 -22.36 1.33
C VAL A 124 -36.95 -20.95 1.05
N GLU A 125 -37.84 -20.03 0.65
CA GLU A 125 -37.47 -18.64 0.35
C GLU A 125 -36.81 -17.95 1.57
N LYS A 126 -37.36 -18.18 2.77
CA LYS A 126 -36.83 -17.60 4.00
C LYS A 126 -35.45 -18.16 4.35
N TYR A 127 -35.26 -19.48 4.23
CA TYR A 127 -33.97 -20.10 4.52
C TYR A 127 -32.89 -19.74 3.49
N GLU A 128 -33.22 -19.64 2.19
CA GLU A 128 -32.26 -19.19 1.16
C GLU A 128 -31.79 -17.76 1.42
N ARG A 129 -32.72 -16.87 1.80
CA ARG A 129 -32.39 -15.48 2.14
C ARG A 129 -31.54 -15.40 3.42
N ALA A 130 -31.88 -16.20 4.44
CA ALA A 130 -31.09 -16.29 5.67
C ALA A 130 -29.66 -16.75 5.38
N LYS A 131 -29.49 -17.80 4.58
CA LYS A 131 -28.20 -18.36 4.16
C LYS A 131 -27.38 -17.34 3.35
N SER A 132 -28.02 -16.63 2.42
CA SER A 132 -27.37 -15.64 1.55
C SER A 132 -26.84 -14.43 2.34
N ASN A 133 -27.61 -13.93 3.30
CA ASN A 133 -27.22 -12.80 4.16
C ASN A 133 -25.86 -13.07 4.85
N VAL A 134 -25.63 -14.30 5.33
CA VAL A 134 -24.39 -14.66 6.03
C VAL A 134 -23.30 -15.27 5.15
N ALA A 135 -23.47 -15.32 3.82
CA ALA A 135 -22.53 -15.99 2.91
C ALA A 135 -21.10 -15.38 2.95
N GLY A 136 -20.97 -14.07 3.14
CA GLY A 136 -19.68 -13.38 3.23
C GLY A 136 -18.98 -13.45 4.59
N HIS A 137 -19.62 -14.06 5.60
CA HIS A 137 -19.11 -14.07 6.97
C HIS A 137 -18.54 -15.45 7.32
N SER A 138 -17.28 -15.50 7.76
CA SER A 138 -16.58 -16.75 8.12
C SER A 138 -16.58 -17.05 9.62
N ASN A 139 -17.22 -16.21 10.44
CA ASN A 139 -17.29 -16.46 11.89
C ASN A 139 -18.19 -17.66 12.22
N THR A 140 -17.95 -18.27 13.39
CA THR A 140 -18.62 -19.49 13.86
C THR A 140 -20.14 -19.38 13.82
N THR A 141 -20.71 -18.29 14.34
CA THR A 141 -22.16 -18.07 14.36
C THR A 141 -22.78 -18.02 12.95
N SER A 142 -22.08 -17.45 11.97
CA SER A 142 -22.53 -17.39 10.58
C SER A 142 -22.43 -18.75 9.90
N GLN A 143 -21.41 -19.55 10.23
CA GLN A 143 -21.28 -20.92 9.78
C GLN A 143 -22.40 -21.80 10.35
N GLU A 144 -22.63 -21.77 11.66
CA GLU A 144 -23.72 -22.49 12.32
C GLU A 144 -25.09 -22.11 11.73
N LEU A 145 -25.32 -20.83 11.46
CA LEU A 145 -26.57 -20.36 10.88
C LEU A 145 -26.75 -20.86 9.44
N ARG A 146 -25.70 -20.84 8.62
CA ARG A 146 -25.73 -21.43 7.27
C ARG A 146 -26.05 -22.92 7.35
N THR A 147 -25.33 -23.67 8.17
CA THR A 147 -25.55 -25.11 8.34
C THR A 147 -26.99 -25.41 8.76
N ALA A 148 -27.53 -24.69 9.75
CA ALA A 148 -28.91 -24.85 10.18
C ALA A 148 -29.92 -24.55 9.07
N CYS A 149 -29.73 -23.46 8.32
CA CYS A 149 -30.61 -23.11 7.21
C CYS A 149 -30.52 -24.13 6.07
N THR A 150 -29.32 -24.60 5.73
CA THR A 150 -29.10 -25.62 4.69
C THR A 150 -29.75 -26.94 5.07
N LEU A 151 -29.66 -27.39 6.33
CA LEU A 151 -30.36 -28.59 6.80
C LEU A 151 -31.89 -28.42 6.75
N ASN A 152 -32.40 -27.26 7.11
CA ASN A 152 -33.83 -26.98 7.03
C ASN A 152 -34.33 -26.89 5.57
N LEU A 153 -33.50 -26.40 4.66
CA LEU A 153 -33.75 -26.46 3.21
C LEU A 153 -33.83 -27.90 2.72
N SER A 154 -32.89 -28.76 3.12
CA SER A 154 -32.96 -30.20 2.81
C SER A 154 -34.29 -30.81 3.27
N SER A 155 -34.72 -30.50 4.50
CA SER A 155 -36.02 -30.96 5.02
C SER A 155 -37.21 -30.44 4.20
N CYS A 156 -37.18 -29.18 3.75
CA CYS A 156 -38.22 -28.65 2.85
C CYS A 156 -38.24 -29.39 1.51
N TYR A 157 -37.07 -29.58 0.88
CA TYR A 157 -36.96 -30.25 -0.41
C TYR A 157 -37.37 -31.72 -0.32
N LEU A 158 -37.09 -32.39 0.81
CA LEU A 158 -37.57 -33.73 1.10
C LEU A 158 -39.11 -33.80 1.09
N ASN A 159 -39.78 -32.88 1.79
CA ASN A 159 -41.25 -32.80 1.83
C ASN A 159 -41.87 -32.43 0.47
N LEU A 160 -41.15 -31.63 -0.33
CA LEU A 160 -41.54 -31.27 -1.70
C LEU A 160 -41.24 -32.36 -2.73
N LYS A 161 -40.60 -33.47 -2.34
CA LYS A 161 -40.14 -34.55 -3.22
C LYS A 161 -39.14 -34.09 -4.28
N ASP A 162 -38.42 -32.99 -4.02
CA ASP A 162 -37.32 -32.50 -4.85
C ASP A 162 -36.01 -33.12 -4.36
N TRP A 163 -35.85 -34.42 -4.65
CA TRP A 163 -34.74 -35.23 -4.14
C TRP A 163 -33.37 -34.71 -4.61
N ALA A 164 -33.31 -34.16 -5.83
CA ALA A 164 -32.07 -33.61 -6.39
C ALA A 164 -31.55 -32.44 -5.54
N LYS A 165 -32.42 -31.48 -5.21
CA LYS A 165 -32.03 -30.35 -4.36
C LYS A 165 -31.76 -30.77 -2.92
N CYS A 166 -32.54 -31.72 -2.39
CA CYS A 166 -32.31 -32.28 -1.06
C CYS A 166 -30.90 -32.87 -0.94
N ILE A 167 -30.48 -33.70 -1.91
CA ILE A 167 -29.14 -34.31 -1.93
C ILE A 167 -28.07 -33.22 -2.03
N ALA A 168 -28.27 -32.22 -2.90
CA ALA A 168 -27.32 -31.12 -3.06
C ALA A 168 -27.09 -30.35 -1.75
N GLN A 169 -28.16 -29.99 -1.02
CA GLN A 169 -28.04 -29.29 0.26
C GLN A 169 -27.38 -30.16 1.33
N CYS A 170 -27.71 -31.46 1.41
CA CYS A 170 -27.04 -32.39 2.33
C CYS A 170 -25.53 -32.53 2.04
N ASN A 171 -25.16 -32.62 0.76
CA ASN A 171 -23.75 -32.69 0.36
C ASN A 171 -23.00 -31.42 0.73
N GLU A 172 -23.61 -30.24 0.57
CA GLU A 172 -23.01 -28.96 0.99
C GLU A 172 -22.67 -28.96 2.49
N VAL A 173 -23.58 -29.44 3.34
CA VAL A 173 -23.35 -29.55 4.80
C VAL A 173 -22.23 -30.54 5.11
N LEU A 174 -22.23 -31.71 4.47
CA LEU A 174 -21.22 -32.75 4.69
C LEU A 174 -19.82 -32.26 4.28
N GLN A 175 -19.71 -31.58 3.13
CA GLN A 175 -18.45 -30.98 2.69
C GLN A 175 -17.95 -29.96 3.72
N ALA A 176 -18.81 -29.02 4.14
CA ALA A 176 -18.46 -28.01 5.14
C ALA A 176 -18.04 -28.61 6.50
N SER A 177 -18.70 -29.70 6.93
CA SER A 177 -18.40 -30.38 8.20
C SER A 177 -17.09 -31.19 8.13
N SER A 178 -16.80 -31.81 6.98
CA SER A 178 -15.56 -32.57 6.77
C SER A 178 -14.30 -31.70 6.73
N SER A 179 -14.42 -30.47 6.22
CA SER A 179 -13.34 -29.48 6.25
C SER A 179 -13.09 -28.87 7.64
N ALA A 180 -14.10 -28.87 8.52
CA ALA A 180 -13.99 -28.31 9.86
C ALA A 180 -13.23 -29.22 10.86
N GLN A 181 -13.02 -30.50 10.52
CA GLN A 181 -12.27 -31.46 11.36
C GLN A 181 -10.76 -31.50 11.05
N GLN A 182 -10.25 -30.65 10.14
CA GLN A 182 -8.84 -30.65 9.69
C GLN A 182 -8.05 -29.39 10.10
N GLY A 183 -8.61 -28.50 10.92
CA GLY A 183 -7.94 -27.32 11.48
C GLY A 183 -8.04 -27.29 12.99
#